data_AF-A0A6G0Y124-F1
#
_entry.id   AF-A0A6G0Y124-F1
#
_cell.length_a   1.000
_cell.length_b   1.000
_cell.length_c   1.000
_cell.angle_alpha   90.00
_cell.angle_beta   90.00
_cell.angle_gamma   90.00
#
_symmetry.space_group_name_H-M   'P 1'
#
loop_
_entity.id
_entity.type
_entity.pdbx_description
1 polymer ?
#
loop_
_entity_poly.entity_id
_entity_poly.type
_entity_poly.pdbx_seq_one_letter_code
_entity_poly.pdbx_strand_id
1 'polypeptide(L)'
;MSIRDDLHFNGKRLQGYINFGLKTTENAGNVLVAKEVIVFLIVALNSHWKIPVGYFLIDGLNAPERAKLVNTCLEMLSDTGAIIKTLTIDGAAPNIAMAKQLGADISNNPTFNHPITNEPIHIFLDAAHMLKLVRNTQWRI
;
A
#
# COMPACT_ATOMS: atom_id res chain seq x y z
N MET A 1 4.08 0.12 -7.36
CA MET A 1 4.18 0.52 -8.78
C MET A 1 5.60 1.00 -9.04
N SER A 2 6.27 0.55 -10.08
CA SER A 2 7.62 1.04 -10.40
C SER A 2 7.56 2.47 -10.96
N ILE A 3 8.53 3.30 -10.58
CA ILE A 3 8.73 4.65 -11.09
C ILE A 3 10.11 4.74 -11.73
N ARG A 4 10.31 5.73 -12.61
CA ARG A 4 11.63 5.97 -13.20
C ARG A 4 12.54 6.58 -12.15
N ASP A 5 13.71 5.97 -11.99
CA ASP A 5 14.81 6.51 -11.21
C ASP A 5 15.22 7.87 -11.80
N ASP A 6 14.86 8.94 -11.10
CA ASP A 6 15.18 10.30 -11.50
C ASP A 6 15.22 11.20 -10.26
N LEU A 7 16.36 11.82 -10.01
CA LEU A 7 16.55 12.77 -8.93
C LEU A 7 16.70 14.17 -9.54
N HIS A 8 15.69 15.02 -9.37
CA HIS A 8 15.71 16.36 -9.93
C HIS A 8 15.27 17.42 -8.93
N PHE A 9 15.85 18.61 -9.06
CA PHE A 9 15.46 19.79 -8.29
C PHE A 9 14.50 20.63 -9.12
N ASN A 10 13.31 20.91 -8.59
CA ASN A 10 12.25 21.63 -9.31
C ASN A 10 12.27 23.16 -9.10
N GLY A 11 13.38 23.71 -8.59
CA GLY A 11 13.49 25.12 -8.20
C GLY A 11 13.04 25.42 -6.76
N LYS A 12 12.29 24.51 -6.11
CA LYS A 12 11.83 24.67 -4.71
C LYS A 12 12.34 23.57 -3.80
N ARG A 13 12.33 22.33 -4.28
CA ARG A 13 12.75 21.15 -3.50
C ARG A 13 13.35 20.09 -4.42
N LEU A 14 14.17 19.23 -3.82
CA LEU A 14 14.59 17.99 -4.45
C LEU A 14 13.39 17.03 -4.56
N GLN A 15 13.32 16.24 -5.62
CA GLN A 15 12.28 15.23 -5.86
C GLN A 15 12.91 13.92 -6.34
N GLY A 16 12.16 12.81 -6.21
CA GLY A 16 12.60 11.50 -6.68
C GLY A 16 13.34 10.65 -5.65
N TYR A 17 13.37 11.08 -4.39
CA TYR A 17 13.99 10.34 -3.29
C TYR A 17 12.97 9.57 -2.45
N ILE A 18 13.46 8.59 -1.69
CA ILE A 18 12.66 7.80 -0.75
C ILE A 18 12.00 8.72 0.28
N ASN A 19 10.67 8.70 0.35
CA ASN A 19 9.90 9.60 1.19
C ASN A 19 8.75 8.85 1.88
N PHE A 20 8.84 8.79 3.21
CA PHE A 20 7.85 8.17 4.09
C PHE A 20 6.90 9.19 4.75
N GLY A 21 6.91 10.46 4.34
CA GLY A 21 6.09 11.52 4.92
C GLY A 21 6.62 12.09 6.24
N LEU A 22 7.79 11.63 6.71
CA LEU A 22 8.49 12.24 7.83
C LEU A 22 9.19 13.52 7.36
N LYS A 23 9.18 14.58 8.19
CA LYS A 23 9.96 15.80 7.95
C LYS A 23 11.45 15.51 8.13
N THR A 24 12.05 14.74 7.24
CA THR A 24 13.48 14.51 7.23
C THR A 24 14.15 15.80 6.77
N THR A 25 15.03 16.34 7.60
CA THR A 25 15.91 17.46 7.26
C THR A 25 16.65 17.15 5.97
N GLU A 26 16.61 18.08 5.00
CA GLU A 26 17.23 18.01 3.67
C GLU A 26 18.78 17.91 3.69
N ASN A 27 19.36 17.57 4.83
CA ASN A 27 20.79 17.60 5.12
C ASN A 27 21.31 16.21 5.47
N ALA A 28 21.54 15.37 4.45
CA ALA A 28 22.47 14.24 4.57
C ALA A 28 22.94 13.85 3.16
N GLY A 29 24.26 13.85 2.94
CA GLY A 29 24.92 13.71 1.63
C GLY A 29 24.74 12.39 0.87
N ASN A 30 23.73 11.57 1.20
CA ASN A 30 23.34 10.38 0.47
C ASN A 30 21.81 10.28 0.41
N VAL A 31 21.23 10.94 -0.58
CA VAL A 31 19.79 10.86 -0.87
C VAL A 31 19.53 9.62 -1.72
N LEU A 32 18.81 8.64 -1.16
CA LEU A 32 18.45 7.41 -1.88
C LEU A 32 17.31 7.69 -2.87
N VAL A 33 17.51 7.25 -4.12
CA VAL A 33 16.52 7.38 -5.19
C VAL A 33 15.40 6.36 -5.00
N ALA A 34 14.15 6.79 -5.16
CA ALA A 34 13.01 5.90 -5.09
C ALA A 34 12.81 5.17 -6.43
N LYS A 35 12.59 3.85 -6.38
CA LYS A 35 12.32 3.00 -7.55
C LYS A 35 10.87 2.59 -7.68
N GLU A 36 10.12 2.69 -6.59
CA GLU A 36 8.72 2.33 -6.53
C GLU A 36 7.91 3.37 -5.74
N VAL A 37 6.60 3.37 -6.00
CA VAL A 37 5.60 4.10 -5.23
C VAL A 37 4.50 3.15 -4.76
N ILE A 38 4.12 3.28 -3.50
CA ILE A 38 2.91 2.69 -2.92
C ILE A 38 1.87 3.80 -2.83
N VAL A 39 0.65 3.52 -3.29
CA VAL A 39 -0.47 4.46 -3.25
C VAL A 39 -1.63 3.83 -2.50
N PHE A 40 -2.19 4.56 -1.55
CA PHE A 40 -3.39 4.18 -0.83
C PHE A 40 -4.59 4.92 -1.43
N LEU A 41 -5.59 4.15 -1.86
CA LEU A 41 -6.82 4.64 -2.46
C LEU A 41 -8.00 4.18 -1.61
N ILE A 42 -8.88 5.11 -1.26
CA ILE A 42 -10.18 4.77 -0.68
C ILE A 42 -11.20 4.70 -1.79
N VAL A 43 -12.00 3.65 -1.79
CA VAL A 43 -13.11 3.45 -2.70
C VAL A 43 -14.37 3.28 -1.86
N ALA A 44 -15.38 4.10 -2.11
CA ALA A 44 -16.63 3.98 -1.40
C ALA A 44 -17.41 2.75 -1.84
N LEU A 45 -17.92 2.00 -0.85
CA LEU A 45 -18.80 0.85 -1.10
C LEU A 45 -20.26 1.26 -1.30
N ASN A 46 -20.67 2.35 -0.64
CA ASN A 46 -22.05 2.85 -0.62
C ASN A 46 -22.29 4.02 -1.59
N SER A 47 -21.29 4.42 -2.36
CA SER A 47 -21.36 5.56 -3.28
C SER A 47 -20.31 5.45 -4.38
N HIS A 48 -20.37 6.32 -5.39
CA HIS A 48 -19.55 6.23 -6.60
C HIS A 48 -18.36 7.19 -6.58
N TRP A 49 -17.47 7.06 -5.60
CA TRP A 49 -16.24 7.85 -5.57
C TRP A 49 -15.04 7.03 -5.11
N LYS A 50 -13.87 7.52 -5.51
CA LYS A 50 -12.57 7.03 -5.08
C LYS A 50 -11.61 8.21 -4.95
N ILE A 51 -10.83 8.24 -3.88
CA ILE A 51 -9.83 9.30 -3.66
C ILE A 51 -8.50 8.69 -3.21
N PRO A 52 -7.36 9.17 -3.74
CA PRO A 52 -6.05 8.83 -3.19
C PRO A 52 -5.88 9.56 -1.85
N VAL A 53 -5.49 8.83 -0.82
CA VAL A 53 -5.31 9.38 0.54
C VAL A 53 -3.87 9.46 0.99
N GLY A 54 -2.98 8.73 0.33
CA GLY A 54 -1.56 8.78 0.63
C GLY A 54 -0.72 8.08 -0.42
N TYR A 55 0.54 8.49 -0.54
CA TYR A 55 1.53 7.78 -1.33
C TYR A 55 2.89 7.83 -0.64
N PHE A 56 3.70 6.80 -0.87
CA PHE A 56 5.03 6.66 -0.31
C PHE A 56 6.02 6.27 -1.40
N LEU A 57 7.12 7.02 -1.49
CA LEU A 57 8.20 6.77 -2.43
C LEU A 57 9.23 5.86 -1.75
N ILE A 58 9.55 4.72 -2.35
CA ILE A 58 10.33 3.65 -1.71
C ILE A 58 11.37 3.06 -2.68
N ASP A 59 12.36 2.36 -2.12
CA ASP A 59 13.26 1.46 -2.85
C ASP A 59 13.12 0.05 -2.26
N GLY A 60 11.95 -0.54 -2.49
CA GLY A 60 11.52 -1.76 -1.80
C GLY A 60 11.08 -1.51 -0.35
N LEU A 61 10.26 -2.42 0.16
CA LEU A 61 9.85 -2.49 1.56
C LEU A 61 9.61 -3.95 1.94
N ASN A 62 10.02 -4.31 3.15
CA ASN A 62 9.70 -5.61 3.73
C ASN A 62 8.21 -5.68 4.14
N ALA A 63 7.73 -6.90 4.40
CA ALA A 63 6.33 -7.11 4.74
C ALA A 63 5.88 -6.38 6.04
N PRO A 64 6.67 -6.37 7.14
CA PRO A 64 6.34 -5.59 8.34
C PRO A 64 6.21 -4.09 8.08
N GLU A 65 7.09 -3.49 7.29
CA GLU A 65 7.04 -2.07 6.94
C GLU A 65 5.78 -1.74 6.15
N ARG A 66 5.40 -2.56 5.17
CA ARG A 66 4.16 -2.38 4.42
C ARG A 66 2.92 -2.48 5.33
N ALA A 67 2.92 -3.44 6.25
CA ALA A 67 1.83 -3.61 7.21
C ALA A 67 1.72 -2.38 8.13
N LYS A 68 2.86 -1.81 8.55
CA LYS A 68 2.88 -0.55 9.31
C LYS A 68 2.28 0.61 8.53
N LEU A 69 2.59 0.76 7.23
CA LEU A 69 1.98 1.80 6.39
C LEU A 69 0.46 1.62 6.27
N VAL A 70 -0.03 0.39 6.14
CA VAL A 70 -1.48 0.10 6.14
C VAL A 70 -2.10 0.53 7.47
N ASN A 71 -1.50 0.15 8.60
CA ASN A 71 -2.02 0.51 9.92
C ASN A 71 -2.04 2.02 10.13
N THR A 72 -0.97 2.74 9.78
CA THR A 72 -0.93 4.20 9.84
C THR A 72 -2.00 4.85 8.96
N CYS A 73 -2.26 4.30 7.77
CA CYS A 73 -3.35 4.76 6.91
C CYS A 73 -4.72 4.57 7.60
N LEU A 74 -4.98 3.39 8.17
CA LEU A 74 -6.22 3.09 8.89
C LEU A 74 -6.41 4.00 10.12
N GLU A 75 -5.35 4.22 10.89
CA GLU A 75 -5.35 5.14 12.04
C GLU A 75 -5.75 6.56 11.61
N MET A 76 -5.09 7.13 10.61
CA MET A 76 -5.42 8.48 10.10
C MET A 76 -6.84 8.58 9.54
N LEU A 77 -7.38 7.50 8.98
CA LEU A 77 -8.74 7.48 8.46
C LEU A 77 -9.80 7.35 9.54
N SER A 78 -9.48 6.71 10.66
CA SER A 78 -10.40 6.60 11.79
C SER A 78 -10.82 7.97 12.33
N ASP A 79 -9.92 8.96 12.34
CA ASP A 79 -10.19 10.34 12.75
C ASP A 79 -11.19 11.07 11.83
N THR A 80 -11.37 10.61 10.59
CA THR A 80 -12.29 11.22 9.62
C THR A 80 -13.74 10.74 9.77
N GLY A 81 -13.97 9.68 10.55
CA GLY A 81 -15.26 8.99 10.63
C GLY A 81 -15.54 8.02 9.49
N ALA A 82 -14.60 7.81 8.56
CA ALA A 82 -14.71 6.81 7.51
C ALA A 82 -14.61 5.39 8.10
N ILE A 83 -15.56 4.51 7.74
CA ILE A 83 -15.56 3.11 8.19
C ILE A 83 -14.96 2.23 7.10
N ILE A 84 -13.76 1.70 7.36
CA ILE A 84 -13.07 0.80 6.44
C ILE A 84 -13.46 -0.65 6.75
N LYS A 85 -14.12 -1.32 5.81
CA LYS A 85 -14.54 -2.73 5.95
C LYS A 85 -13.67 -3.72 5.17
N THR A 86 -12.96 -3.26 4.14
CA THR A 86 -12.20 -4.12 3.25
C THR A 86 -10.86 -3.51 2.87
N LEU A 87 -9.87 -4.36 2.61
CA LEU A 87 -8.58 -4.00 2.04
C LEU A 87 -8.38 -4.81 0.75
N THR A 88 -8.17 -4.14 -0.38
CA THR A 88 -7.89 -4.81 -1.65
C THR A 88 -6.41 -4.75 -1.98
N ILE A 89 -5.81 -5.89 -2.31
CA ILE A 89 -4.41 -6.02 -2.71
C ILE A 89 -4.29 -6.82 -4.01
N ASP A 90 -3.21 -6.63 -4.77
CA ASP A 90 -2.86 -7.61 -5.80
C ASP A 90 -2.32 -8.91 -5.15
N GLY A 91 -2.20 -9.98 -5.93
CA GLY A 91 -1.67 -11.26 -5.45
C GLY A 91 -0.16 -11.39 -5.54
N ALA A 92 0.60 -10.29 -5.52
CA ALA A 92 2.06 -10.36 -5.47
C ALA A 92 2.54 -10.89 -4.11
N ALA A 93 3.64 -11.66 -4.12
CA ALA A 93 4.19 -12.27 -2.90
C ALA A 93 4.45 -11.26 -1.75
N PRO A 94 4.96 -10.04 -1.99
CA PRO A 94 5.13 -9.06 -0.92
C PRO A 94 3.81 -8.61 -0.27
N ASN A 95 2.72 -8.54 -1.03
CA ASN A 95 1.41 -8.12 -0.51
C ASN A 95 0.72 -9.25 0.27
N ILE A 96 0.91 -10.50 -0.16
CA ILE A 96 0.50 -11.68 0.61
C ILE A 96 1.28 -11.76 1.92
N ALA A 97 2.59 -11.51 1.89
CA ALA A 97 3.41 -11.48 3.10
C ALA A 97 2.97 -10.35 4.05
N MET A 98 2.63 -9.17 3.52
CA MET A 98 2.06 -8.06 4.30
C MET A 98 0.73 -8.46 4.96
N ALA A 99 -0.18 -9.13 4.25
CA ALA A 99 -1.44 -9.60 4.82
C ALA A 99 -1.22 -10.52 6.04
N LYS A 100 -0.25 -11.43 5.95
CA LYS A 100 0.17 -12.27 7.10
C LYS A 100 0.68 -11.45 8.27
N GLN A 101 1.44 -10.39 8.02
CA GLN A 101 1.95 -9.49 9.06
C GLN A 101 0.83 -8.67 9.73
N LEU A 102 -0.28 -8.39 9.02
CA LEU A 102 -1.47 -7.79 9.60
C LEU A 102 -2.28 -8.78 10.46
N GLY A 103 -1.95 -10.08 10.42
CA GLY A 103 -2.67 -11.13 11.14
C GLY A 103 -3.71 -11.88 10.30
N ALA A 104 -3.81 -11.58 9.00
CA ALA A 104 -4.72 -12.26 8.10
C ALA A 104 -4.05 -13.44 7.38
N ASP A 105 -4.75 -14.58 7.31
CA ASP A 105 -4.37 -15.70 6.46
C ASP A 105 -5.29 -15.75 5.24
N ILE A 106 -4.79 -15.31 4.08
CA ILE A 106 -5.56 -15.22 2.84
C ILE A 106 -6.22 -16.56 2.47
N SER A 107 -5.61 -17.69 2.82
CA SER A 107 -6.12 -19.02 2.45
C SER A 107 -7.27 -19.50 3.33
N ASN A 108 -7.29 -19.11 4.61
CA ASN A 108 -8.22 -19.66 5.60
C ASN A 108 -9.09 -18.59 6.24
N ASN A 109 -8.48 -17.54 6.77
CA ASN A 109 -9.16 -16.44 7.42
C ASN A 109 -8.58 -15.11 6.93
N PRO A 110 -9.09 -14.56 5.80
CA PRO A 110 -8.59 -13.35 5.19
C PRO A 110 -9.09 -12.10 5.94
N THR A 111 -9.02 -12.11 7.27
CA THR A 111 -9.47 -11.01 8.11
C THR A 111 -8.38 -10.60 9.09
N PHE A 112 -8.31 -9.31 9.36
CA PHE A 112 -7.50 -8.74 10.42
C PHE A 112 -8.28 -7.64 11.13
N ASN A 113 -7.86 -7.28 12.34
CA ASN A 113 -8.57 -6.27 13.11
C ASN A 113 -8.02 -4.88 12.82
N HIS A 114 -8.92 -3.91 12.72
CA HIS A 114 -8.57 -2.50 12.62
C HIS A 114 -7.76 -2.06 13.86
N PRO A 115 -6.63 -1.33 13.71
CA PRO A 115 -5.74 -1.00 14.83
C PRO A 115 -6.39 -0.19 15.96
N ILE A 116 -7.32 0.71 15.62
CA ILE A 116 -8.06 1.55 16.58
C ILE A 116 -9.40 0.95 17.02
N THR A 117 -10.31 0.67 16.07
CA THR A 117 -11.69 0.25 16.40
C THR A 117 -11.81 -1.24 16.74
N ASN A 118 -10.78 -2.04 16.44
CA ASN A 118 -10.78 -3.50 16.55
C ASN A 118 -11.89 -4.20 15.73
N GLU A 119 -12.52 -3.48 14.80
CA GLU A 119 -13.48 -4.06 13.86
C GLU A 119 -12.76 -4.93 12.81
N PRO A 120 -13.37 -6.03 12.35
CA PRO A 120 -12.76 -6.88 11.34
C PRO A 120 -12.73 -6.18 9.97
N ILE A 121 -11.56 -6.22 9.32
CA ILE A 121 -11.33 -5.79 7.95
C ILE A 121 -11.06 -7.03 7.09
N HIS A 122 -11.82 -7.20 6.02
CA HIS A 122 -11.67 -8.32 5.09
C HIS A 122 -10.69 -8.00 3.96
N ILE A 123 -9.73 -8.88 3.70
CA ILE A 123 -8.79 -8.75 2.60
C ILE A 123 -9.36 -9.41 1.35
N PHE A 124 -9.37 -8.65 0.25
CA PHE A 124 -9.72 -9.15 -1.08
C PHE A 124 -8.52 -9.08 -2.01
N LEU A 125 -8.35 -10.12 -2.83
CA LEU A 125 -7.44 -10.07 -3.96
C LEU A 125 -8.13 -9.39 -5.15
N ASP A 126 -7.41 -8.55 -5.89
CA ASP A 126 -7.92 -7.96 -7.12
C ASP A 126 -8.28 -9.06 -8.14
N ALA A 127 -9.58 -9.20 -8.39
CA ALA A 127 -10.12 -10.20 -9.30
C ALA A 127 -9.56 -10.09 -10.72
N ALA A 128 -9.33 -8.87 -11.22
CA ALA A 128 -8.78 -8.67 -12.56
C ALA A 128 -7.34 -9.16 -12.64
N HIS A 129 -6.54 -8.89 -11.59
CA HIS A 129 -5.20 -9.43 -11.47
C HIS A 129 -5.21 -10.96 -11.34
N MET A 130 -6.12 -11.54 -10.55
CA MET A 130 -6.21 -12.99 -10.35
C MET A 130 -6.58 -13.72 -11.64
N LEU A 131 -7.58 -13.22 -12.38
CA LEU A 131 -7.96 -13.78 -13.69
C LEU A 131 -6.80 -13.73 -14.70
N LYS A 132 -6.01 -12.65 -14.68
CA LYS A 132 -4.81 -12.53 -15.51
C LYS A 132 -3.76 -13.60 -15.16
N LEU A 133 -3.57 -13.91 -13.87
CA LEU A 133 -2.66 -14.97 -13.44
C LEU A 133 -3.13 -16.35 -13.92
N VAL A 134 -4.41 -16.68 -13.75
CA VAL A 134 -5.00 -17.95 -14.21
C VAL A 134 -4.80 -18.13 -15.72
N ARG A 135 -5.10 -17.09 -16.50
CA ARG A 135 -4.86 -17.09 -17.95
C ARG A 135 -3.38 -17.34 -18.27
N ASN A 136 -2.47 -16.64 -17.60
CA ASN A 136 -1.03 -16.80 -17.86
C ASN A 136 -0.50 -18.19 -17.48
N THR A 137 -1.12 -18.87 -16.50
CA THR A 137 -0.77 -20.26 -16.15
C THR A 137 -1.30 -21.27 -17.15
N GLN A 138 -2.47 -21.04 -17.75
CA GLN A 138 -3.05 -21.93 -18.76
C GLN A 138 -2.30 -21.92 -20.09
N TRP A 139 -1.72 -20.78 -20.50
CA TRP A 139 -0.92 -20.67 -21.73
C TRP A 139 0.52 -21.21 -21.60
N ARG A 140 0.92 -21.63 -20.39
CA ARG A 140 2.26 -22.17 -20.11
C ARG A 140 2.30 -23.70 -20.06
N ILE A 141 1.19 -24.36 -20.42
CA ILE A 141 1.06 -25.80 -20.63
C ILE A 141 0.95 -26.04 -22.13
#